data_AF-B9J465-F1
#
_entry.id   AF-B9J465-F1
#
_cell.length_a   1.000
_cell.length_b   1.000
_cell.length_c   1.000
_cell.angle_alpha   90.00
_cell.angle_beta   90.00
_cell.angle_gamma   90.00
#
_symmetry.space_group_name_H-M   'P 1'
#
loop_
_entity.id
_entity.type
_entity.pdbx_description
1 polymer ?
#
loop_
_entity_poly.entity_id
_entity_poly.type
_entity_poly.pdbx_seq_one_letter_code
_entity_poly.pdbx_strand_id
1 'polypeptide(L)'
;MDFLSAEYLSALLAIIVIDLVLAGDNAIVIGLAARRLPKDQQKKVIIWGTIGAIAIRALATLVVVWLLKIPGLLLIGGVLLIWIAYKLIAEGKDHDIKAEEGFWSAIKTIIIADALMGIDNVLAVAGAAHGNFSLVIIGLLVSIPVVVWGSTLILKWVDRYPIIITIGAAVLAYTAAKMIVDEKWFTAFFESNPFIKWAFIIIVIAGVVFFGKMKQKTKDVSI
;
A
#
# COMPACT_ATOMS: atom_id res chain seq x y z
N MET A 1 33.94 -6.04 -2.59
CA MET A 1 32.97 -5.67 -1.53
C MET A 1 32.91 -6.82 -0.57
N ASP A 2 33.23 -6.59 0.70
CA ASP A 2 33.06 -7.63 1.72
C ASP A 2 31.60 -7.65 2.16
N PHE A 3 30.84 -8.57 1.57
CA PHE A 3 29.43 -8.85 1.88
C PHE A 3 29.19 -9.26 3.35
N LEU A 4 30.27 -9.51 4.12
CA LEU A 4 30.25 -9.87 5.53
C LEU A 4 30.86 -8.78 6.43
N SER A 5 31.16 -7.60 5.89
CA SER A 5 31.58 -6.47 6.71
C SER A 5 30.45 -6.04 7.66
N ALA A 6 30.82 -5.58 8.86
CA ALA A 6 29.85 -5.13 9.86
C ALA A 6 28.98 -3.97 9.34
N GLU A 7 29.55 -3.10 8.51
CA GLU A 7 28.85 -2.00 7.84
C GLU A 7 27.81 -2.51 6.84
N TYR A 8 28.13 -3.52 6.03
CA TYR A 8 27.18 -4.12 5.11
C TYR A 8 26.03 -4.83 5.83
N LEU A 9 26.34 -5.62 6.87
CA LEU A 9 25.33 -6.34 7.64
C LEU A 9 24.42 -5.41 8.44
N SER A 10 24.97 -4.34 9.03
CA SER A 10 24.16 -3.34 9.76
C SER A 10 23.24 -2.56 8.83
N ALA A 11 23.73 -2.13 7.65
CA ALA A 11 22.91 -1.49 6.63
C ALA A 11 21.83 -2.42 6.09
N LEU A 12 22.15 -3.69 5.81
CA LEU A 12 21.18 -4.69 5.37
C LEU A 12 20.09 -4.91 6.43
N LEU A 13 20.48 -5.06 7.69
CA LEU A 13 19.54 -5.23 8.80
C LEU A 13 18.66 -4.00 8.96
N ALA A 14 19.20 -2.79 8.83
CA ALA A 14 18.42 -1.57 8.85
C ALA A 14 17.37 -1.53 7.72
N ILE A 15 17.75 -1.88 6.49
CA ILE A 15 16.82 -1.95 5.35
C ILE A 15 15.71 -2.96 5.61
N ILE A 16 16.05 -4.16 6.09
CA ILE A 16 15.05 -5.19 6.41
C ILE A 16 14.09 -4.68 7.48
N VAL A 17 14.61 -4.07 8.55
CA VAL A 17 13.76 -3.55 9.63
C VAL A 17 12.85 -2.43 9.14
N ILE A 18 13.38 -1.47 8.37
CA ILE A 18 12.60 -0.38 7.76
C ILE A 18 11.47 -0.93 6.91
N ASP A 19 11.80 -1.85 6.00
CA ASP A 19 10.82 -2.40 5.06
C ASP A 19 9.77 -3.26 5.78
N LEU A 20 10.15 -4.00 6.83
CA LEU A 20 9.21 -4.77 7.65
C LEU A 20 8.26 -3.89 8.48
N VAL A 21 8.74 -2.80 9.06
CA VAL A 21 7.90 -1.84 9.78
C VAL A 21 6.89 -1.19 8.82
N LEU A 22 7.35 -0.89 7.60
CA LEU A 22 6.56 -0.26 6.54
C LEU A 22 5.79 -1.27 5.66
N ALA A 23 5.88 -2.57 5.95
CA ALA A 23 5.17 -3.61 5.20
C ALA A 23 3.75 -3.88 5.73
N GLY A 24 3.42 -3.39 6.93
CA GLY A 24 2.17 -3.73 7.62
C GLY A 24 0.92 -3.26 6.86
N ASP A 25 0.89 -2.01 6.42
CA ASP A 25 -0.18 -1.43 5.60
C ASP A 25 -0.22 -2.03 4.18
N ASN A 26 0.94 -2.29 3.58
CA ASN A 26 1.06 -2.97 2.29
C ASN A 26 0.46 -4.39 2.34
N ALA A 27 0.75 -5.17 3.39
CA ALA A 27 0.17 -6.51 3.59
C ALA A 27 -1.36 -6.47 3.75
N ILE A 28 -1.89 -5.39 4.35
CA ILE A 28 -3.33 -5.16 4.46
C ILE A 28 -3.96 -4.95 3.08
N VAL A 29 -3.40 -4.09 2.23
CA VAL A 29 -3.91 -3.90 0.85
C VAL A 29 -3.91 -5.21 0.09
N ILE A 30 -2.79 -5.94 0.14
CA ILE A 30 -2.61 -7.20 -0.59
C ILE A 30 -3.65 -8.23 -0.16
N GLY A 31 -3.84 -8.43 1.15
CA GLY A 31 -4.83 -9.37 1.67
C GLY A 31 -6.27 -8.97 1.33
N LEU A 32 -6.59 -7.67 1.41
CA LEU A 32 -7.93 -7.17 1.10
C LEU A 32 -8.26 -7.21 -0.40
N ALA A 33 -7.28 -6.98 -1.27
CA ALA A 33 -7.42 -7.15 -2.72
C ALA A 33 -7.60 -8.62 -3.10
N ALA A 34 -6.80 -9.52 -2.51
CA ALA A 34 -6.85 -10.95 -2.78
C ALA A 34 -8.17 -11.62 -2.35
N ARG A 35 -8.82 -11.12 -1.30
CA ARG A 35 -10.09 -11.66 -0.78
C ARG A 35 -11.18 -11.78 -1.84
N ARG A 36 -11.19 -10.89 -2.84
CA ARG A 36 -12.24 -10.78 -3.86
C ARG A 36 -12.19 -11.91 -4.89
N LEU A 37 -11.13 -12.69 -4.89
CA LEU A 37 -10.94 -13.78 -5.83
C LEU A 37 -11.37 -15.11 -5.25
N PRO A 38 -11.73 -16.08 -6.11
CA PRO A 38 -11.85 -17.48 -5.73
C PRO A 38 -10.63 -17.99 -4.95
N LYS A 39 -10.87 -18.88 -3.98
CA LYS A 39 -9.86 -19.35 -3.01
C LYS A 39 -8.58 -19.90 -3.65
N ASP A 40 -8.69 -20.52 -4.80
CA ASP A 40 -7.60 -21.08 -5.60
C ASP A 40 -6.69 -20.01 -6.23
N GLN A 41 -7.21 -18.79 -6.44
CA GLN A 41 -6.47 -17.68 -7.04
C GLN A 41 -5.87 -16.72 -6.01
N GLN A 42 -6.38 -16.69 -4.78
CA GLN A 42 -5.93 -15.75 -3.74
C GLN A 42 -4.42 -15.84 -3.49
N LYS A 43 -3.87 -17.06 -3.36
CA LYS A 43 -2.42 -17.24 -3.13
C LYS A 43 -1.60 -16.80 -4.35
N LYS A 44 -2.11 -17.08 -5.56
CA LYS A 44 -1.44 -16.69 -6.81
C LYS A 44 -1.39 -15.17 -6.94
N VAL A 45 -2.49 -14.48 -6.66
CA VAL A 45 -2.52 -13.02 -6.78
C VAL A 45 -1.63 -12.33 -5.75
N ILE A 46 -1.54 -12.88 -4.53
CA ILE A 46 -0.63 -12.39 -3.50
C ILE A 46 0.81 -12.52 -3.99
N ILE A 47 1.22 -13.70 -4.47
CA ILE A 47 2.60 -13.92 -4.92
C ILE A 47 2.94 -13.04 -6.12
N TRP A 48 2.14 -13.08 -7.18
CA TRP A 48 2.41 -12.32 -8.40
C TRP A 48 2.26 -10.81 -8.20
N GLY A 49 1.29 -10.39 -7.39
CA GLY A 49 1.11 -9.00 -6.98
C GLY A 49 2.33 -8.48 -6.21
N THR A 50 2.81 -9.22 -5.20
CA THR A 50 4.00 -8.84 -4.43
C THR A 50 5.26 -8.81 -5.30
N ILE A 51 5.48 -9.80 -6.18
CA ILE A 51 6.63 -9.79 -7.10
C ILE A 51 6.59 -8.55 -8.02
N GLY A 52 5.44 -8.27 -8.63
CA GLY A 52 5.28 -7.10 -9.50
C GLY A 52 5.46 -5.78 -8.76
N ALA A 53 4.88 -5.68 -7.56
CA ALA A 53 5.03 -4.52 -6.68
C ALA A 53 6.49 -4.26 -6.33
N ILE A 54 7.22 -5.30 -5.93
CA ILE A 54 8.64 -5.18 -5.54
C ILE A 54 9.54 -4.87 -6.74
N ALA A 55 9.25 -5.41 -7.92
CA ALA A 55 9.98 -5.04 -9.13
C ALA A 55 9.84 -3.54 -9.44
N ILE A 56 8.61 -3.02 -9.36
CA ILE A 56 8.34 -1.59 -9.54
C ILE A 56 8.96 -0.77 -8.42
N ARG A 57 8.90 -1.25 -7.18
CA ARG A 57 9.53 -0.60 -6.02
C ARG A 57 11.05 -0.49 -6.19
N ALA A 58 11.73 -1.57 -6.58
CA ALA A 58 13.17 -1.57 -6.83
C ALA A 58 13.55 -0.58 -7.94
N LEU A 59 12.75 -0.50 -9.01
CA LEU A 59 12.93 0.49 -10.06
C LEU A 59 12.70 1.91 -9.54
N ALA A 60 11.63 2.14 -8.76
CA ALA A 60 11.31 3.42 -8.16
C ALA A 60 12.44 3.91 -7.26
N THR A 61 13.13 3.03 -6.52
CA THR A 61 14.30 3.37 -5.70
C THR A 61 15.42 4.02 -6.49
N LEU A 62 15.63 3.61 -7.74
CA LEU A 62 16.67 4.20 -8.58
C LEU A 62 16.32 5.63 -9.01
N VAL A 63 15.04 5.94 -9.13
CA VAL A 63 14.55 7.20 -9.71
C VAL A 63 13.78 8.08 -8.72
N VAL A 64 13.72 7.71 -7.45
CA VAL A 64 12.87 8.37 -6.43
C VAL A 64 13.23 9.84 -6.26
N VAL A 65 14.52 10.18 -6.33
CA VAL A 65 15.02 11.55 -6.20
C VAL A 65 14.50 12.45 -7.34
N TRP A 66 14.22 11.88 -8.51
CA TRP A 66 13.58 12.61 -9.61
C TRP A 66 12.06 12.59 -9.52
N LEU A 67 11.46 11.46 -9.10
CA LEU A 67 10.01 11.35 -8.89
C LEU A 67 9.50 12.41 -7.90
N LEU A 68 10.19 12.60 -6.76
CA LEU A 68 9.83 13.60 -5.75
C LEU A 68 9.98 15.05 -6.24
N LYS A 69 10.68 15.30 -7.36
CA LYS A 69 10.75 16.64 -7.94
C LYS A 69 9.46 17.01 -8.66
N ILE A 70 8.68 16.04 -9.12
CA ILE A 70 7.45 16.24 -9.89
C ILE A 70 6.33 16.72 -8.95
N PRO A 71 5.88 17.99 -9.04
CA PRO A 71 4.75 18.46 -8.26
C PRO A 71 3.46 17.79 -8.73
N GLY A 72 2.55 17.52 -7.80
CA GLY A 72 1.28 16.85 -8.06
C GLY A 72 1.34 15.32 -8.04
N LEU A 73 2.53 14.72 -7.94
CA LEU A 73 2.67 13.26 -7.86
C LEU A 73 1.98 12.70 -6.60
N LEU A 74 2.20 13.32 -5.43
CA LEU A 74 1.59 12.88 -4.17
C LEU A 74 0.10 13.15 -4.16
N LEU A 75 -0.35 14.26 -4.77
CA LEU A 75 -1.77 14.55 -4.95
C LEU A 75 -2.48 13.48 -5.78
N ILE A 76 -1.95 13.15 -6.97
CA ILE A 76 -2.53 12.11 -7.84
C ILE A 76 -2.51 10.77 -7.12
N GLY A 77 -1.40 10.44 -6.46
CA GLY A 77 -1.27 9.23 -5.65
C GLY A 77 -2.31 9.15 -4.54
N GLY A 78 -2.48 10.22 -3.77
CA GLY A 78 -3.48 10.30 -2.71
C GLY A 78 -4.90 10.15 -3.25
N VAL A 79 -5.25 10.81 -4.36
CA VAL A 79 -6.58 10.66 -4.97
C VAL A 79 -6.83 9.22 -5.43
N LEU A 80 -5.84 8.59 -6.07
CA LEU A 80 -5.94 7.19 -6.48
C LEU A 80 -6.09 6.24 -5.29
N LEU A 81 -5.35 6.48 -4.20
CA LEU A 81 -5.45 5.69 -2.98
C LEU A 81 -6.80 5.88 -2.26
N ILE A 82 -7.37 7.09 -2.25
CA ILE A 82 -8.74 7.32 -1.76
C ILE A 82 -9.73 6.46 -2.55
N TRP A 83 -9.59 6.43 -3.88
CA TRP A 83 -10.44 5.60 -4.73
C TRP A 83 -10.27 4.10 -4.43
N ILE A 84 -9.04 3.61 -4.26
CA ILE A 84 -8.77 2.22 -3.88
C ILE A 84 -9.38 1.91 -2.50
N ALA A 85 -9.18 2.77 -1.51
CA ALA A 85 -9.72 2.61 -0.15
C ALA A 85 -11.25 2.55 -0.15
N TYR A 86 -11.90 3.45 -0.88
CA TYR A 86 -13.35 3.44 -1.08
C TYR A 86 -13.82 2.16 -1.77
N LYS A 87 -13.18 1.82 -2.90
CA LYS A 87 -13.48 0.62 -3.67
C LYS A 87 -13.38 -0.63 -2.81
N LEU A 88 -12.42 -0.67 -1.88
CA LEU A 88 -12.15 -1.78 -0.97
C LEU A 88 -13.33 -2.15 -0.06
N ILE A 89 -14.07 -1.13 0.39
CA ILE A 89 -15.27 -1.27 1.22
C ILE A 89 -16.51 -1.45 0.34
N ALA A 90 -16.65 -0.61 -0.69
CA ALA A 90 -17.87 -0.52 -1.50
C ALA A 90 -18.15 -1.79 -2.33
N GLU A 91 -17.09 -2.50 -2.74
CA GLU A 91 -17.21 -3.78 -3.41
C GLU A 91 -16.99 -4.89 -2.36
N GLY A 92 -18.11 -5.50 -1.96
CA GLY A 92 -18.19 -6.60 -1.00
C GLY A 92 -17.54 -7.90 -1.50
N LYS A 93 -17.96 -9.03 -0.94
CA LYS A 93 -17.44 -10.37 -1.27
C LYS A 93 -18.10 -11.03 -2.50
N ASP A 94 -18.82 -10.28 -3.34
CA ASP A 94 -19.49 -10.89 -4.49
C ASP A 94 -18.49 -11.53 -5.45
N HIS A 95 -18.69 -12.83 -5.68
CA HIS A 95 -17.89 -13.65 -6.59
C HIS A 95 -18.32 -13.49 -8.07
N ASP A 96 -19.19 -12.52 -8.37
CA ASP A 96 -19.81 -12.34 -9.69
C ASP A 96 -18.89 -11.68 -10.74
N ILE A 97 -17.62 -11.48 -10.38
CA ILE A 97 -16.59 -10.99 -11.30
C ILE A 97 -15.99 -12.22 -12.00
N LYS A 98 -15.94 -12.20 -13.34
CA LYS A 98 -15.15 -13.19 -14.10
C LYS A 98 -13.77 -13.33 -13.48
N ALA A 99 -13.42 -14.54 -13.07
CA ALA A 99 -12.26 -14.78 -12.21
C ALA A 99 -10.95 -14.22 -12.81
N GLU A 100 -10.81 -14.27 -14.14
CA GLU A 100 -9.65 -13.73 -14.86
C GLU A 100 -9.58 -12.19 -14.86
N GLU A 101 -10.72 -11.50 -15.06
CA GLU A 101 -10.80 -10.02 -14.98
C GLU A 101 -10.52 -9.54 -13.56
N GLY A 102 -11.04 -10.26 -12.56
CA GLY A 102 -10.76 -10.02 -11.15
C GLY A 102 -9.27 -10.18 -10.82
N PHE A 103 -8.62 -11.24 -11.33
CA PHE A 103 -7.23 -11.56 -11.04
C PHE A 103 -6.28 -10.43 -11.43
N TRP A 104 -6.34 -9.98 -12.69
CA TRP A 104 -5.51 -8.89 -13.19
C TRP A 104 -5.86 -7.55 -12.54
N SER A 105 -7.14 -7.29 -12.25
CA SER A 105 -7.55 -6.10 -11.52
C SER A 105 -6.96 -6.06 -10.11
N ALA A 106 -6.91 -7.20 -9.41
CA ALA A 106 -6.33 -7.29 -8.08
C ALA A 106 -4.81 -7.10 -8.12
N ILE A 107 -4.09 -7.69 -9.08
CA ILE A 107 -2.65 -7.44 -9.28
C ILE A 107 -2.39 -5.94 -9.52
N LYS A 108 -3.15 -5.31 -10.42
CA LYS A 108 -3.00 -3.87 -10.70
C LYS A 108 -3.25 -3.04 -9.45
N THR A 109 -4.27 -3.38 -8.66
CA THR A 109 -4.57 -2.67 -7.40
C THR A 109 -3.42 -2.77 -6.42
N ILE A 110 -2.85 -3.97 -6.25
CA ILE A 110 -1.69 -4.21 -5.38
C ILE A 110 -0.49 -3.37 -5.84
N ILE A 111 -0.14 -3.46 -7.12
CA ILE A 111 1.01 -2.77 -7.70
C ILE A 111 0.86 -1.25 -7.58
N ILE A 112 -0.31 -0.70 -7.92
CA ILE A 112 -0.54 0.74 -7.88
C ILE A 112 -0.51 1.23 -6.44
N ALA A 113 -1.20 0.55 -5.52
CA ALA A 113 -1.18 0.94 -4.11
C ALA A 113 0.24 0.89 -3.54
N ASP A 114 0.98 -0.18 -3.81
CA ASP A 114 2.35 -0.36 -3.36
C ASP A 114 3.29 0.72 -3.90
N ALA A 115 3.18 1.06 -5.19
CA ALA A 115 4.01 2.09 -5.80
C ALA A 115 3.74 3.48 -5.20
N LEU A 116 2.47 3.78 -4.88
CA LEU A 116 2.07 5.07 -4.30
C LEU A 116 2.49 5.19 -2.84
N MET A 117 2.25 4.15 -2.04
CA MET A 117 2.65 4.10 -0.62
C MET A 117 4.17 3.96 -0.46
N GLY A 118 4.78 3.25 -1.40
CA GLY A 118 6.19 2.95 -1.43
C GLY A 118 7.09 4.17 -1.64
N ILE A 119 6.57 5.35 -1.99
CA ILE A 119 7.39 6.56 -2.20
C ILE A 119 8.20 6.91 -0.94
N ASP A 120 7.56 6.93 0.23
CA ASP A 120 8.22 7.21 1.53
C ASP A 120 9.16 6.06 1.93
N ASN A 121 8.73 4.81 1.72
CA ASN A 121 9.51 3.62 2.03
C ASN A 121 10.79 3.54 1.19
N VAL A 122 10.68 3.85 -0.10
CA VAL A 122 11.79 3.88 -1.04
C VAL A 122 12.82 4.91 -0.64
N LEU A 123 12.42 6.11 -0.18
CA LEU A 123 13.37 7.11 0.31
C LEU A 123 14.14 6.63 1.55
N ALA A 124 13.44 5.96 2.48
CA ALA A 124 14.07 5.39 3.68
C ALA A 124 15.07 4.27 3.32
N VAL A 125 14.68 3.36 2.43
CA VAL A 125 15.54 2.26 1.96
C VAL A 125 16.74 2.80 1.15
N ALA A 126 16.52 3.78 0.27
CA ALA A 126 17.59 4.42 -0.49
C ALA A 126 18.61 5.12 0.43
N GLY A 127 18.12 5.79 1.48
CA GLY A 127 18.97 6.41 2.51
C GLY A 127 19.79 5.38 3.29
N ALA A 128 19.17 4.28 3.71
CA ALA A 128 19.84 3.21 4.46
C ALA A 128 20.82 2.38 3.61
N ALA A 129 20.60 2.31 2.29
CA ALA A 129 21.46 1.57 1.38
C ALA A 129 22.77 2.29 1.03
N HIS A 130 22.92 3.57 1.39
CA HIS A 130 24.13 4.37 1.12
C HIS A 130 24.61 4.27 -0.34
N GLY A 131 23.69 4.18 -1.30
CA GLY A 131 23.99 4.05 -2.74
C GLY A 131 24.38 2.65 -3.20
N ASN A 132 24.39 1.64 -2.33
CA ASN A 132 24.66 0.26 -2.70
C ASN A 132 23.37 -0.45 -3.15
N PHE A 133 23.25 -0.64 -4.46
CA PHE A 133 22.06 -1.28 -5.04
C PHE A 133 21.91 -2.76 -4.64
N SER A 134 22.99 -3.48 -4.35
CA SER A 134 22.88 -4.88 -3.91
C SER A 134 22.19 -4.99 -2.55
N LEU A 135 22.42 -4.03 -1.65
CA LEU A 135 21.75 -3.97 -0.35
C LEU A 135 20.23 -3.80 -0.49
N VAL A 136 19.80 -2.91 -1.40
CA VAL A 136 18.38 -2.68 -1.69
C VAL A 136 17.72 -3.96 -2.21
N ILE A 137 18.32 -4.59 -3.23
CA ILE A 137 17.76 -5.82 -3.81
C ILE A 137 17.69 -6.93 -2.76
N ILE A 138 18.77 -7.19 -2.04
CA ILE A 138 18.81 -8.28 -1.07
C ILE A 138 17.81 -8.02 0.07
N GLY A 139 17.74 -6.79 0.57
CA GLY A 139 16.76 -6.40 1.59
C GLY A 139 15.33 -6.64 1.12
N LEU A 140 14.97 -6.17 -0.08
CA LEU A 140 13.65 -6.40 -0.68
C LEU A 140 13.34 -7.89 -0.90
N LEU A 141 14.33 -8.67 -1.35
CA LEU A 141 14.18 -10.11 -1.56
C LEU A 141 13.91 -10.85 -0.25
N VAL A 142 14.56 -10.44 0.85
CA VAL A 142 14.33 -11.01 2.18
C VAL A 142 12.97 -10.63 2.74
N SER A 143 12.43 -9.46 2.39
CA SER A 143 11.08 -9.04 2.82
C SER A 143 9.94 -9.79 2.13
N ILE A 144 10.14 -10.33 0.91
CA ILE A 144 9.07 -10.98 0.12
C ILE A 144 8.34 -12.07 0.90
N PRO A 145 9.03 -13.06 1.50
CA PRO A 145 8.35 -14.14 2.21
C PRO A 145 7.54 -13.60 3.39
N VAL A 146 8.04 -12.58 4.08
CA VAL A 146 7.36 -11.98 5.24
C VAL A 146 6.08 -11.26 4.81
N VAL A 147 6.12 -10.47 3.74
CA VAL A 147 4.93 -9.78 3.19
C VAL A 147 3.92 -10.80 2.66
N VAL A 148 4.37 -11.83 1.94
CA VAL A 148 3.48 -12.89 1.43
C VAL A 148 2.82 -13.63 2.58
N TRP A 149 3.56 -14.00 3.63
CA TRP A 149 2.99 -14.65 4.80
C TRP A 149 2.04 -13.73 5.57
N GLY A 150 2.45 -12.49 5.85
CA GLY A 150 1.64 -11.48 6.51
C GLY A 150 0.32 -11.21 5.77
N SER A 151 0.36 -11.03 4.45
CA SER A 151 -0.84 -10.80 3.65
C SER A 151 -1.76 -12.04 3.60
N THR A 152 -1.21 -13.26 3.58
CA THR A 152 -2.05 -14.47 3.73
C THR A 152 -2.69 -14.59 5.12
N LEU A 153 -2.03 -14.10 6.17
CA LEU A 153 -2.60 -14.02 7.51
C LEU A 153 -3.74 -12.99 7.57
N ILE A 154 -3.52 -11.78 7.03
CA ILE A 154 -4.56 -10.76 6.91
C ILE A 154 -5.75 -11.30 6.12
N LEU A 155 -5.53 -11.98 5.00
CA LEU A 155 -6.59 -12.60 4.21
C LEU A 155 -7.46 -13.55 5.06
N LYS A 156 -6.84 -14.43 5.85
CA LYS A 156 -7.55 -15.34 6.76
C LYS A 156 -8.33 -14.58 7.83
N TRP A 157 -7.74 -13.54 8.41
CA TRP A 157 -8.41 -12.75 9.45
C TRP A 157 -9.59 -11.98 8.92
N VAL A 158 -9.47 -11.42 7.72
CA VAL A 158 -10.54 -10.68 7.07
C VAL A 158 -11.74 -11.58 6.77
N ASP A 159 -11.51 -12.87 6.45
CA ASP A 159 -12.60 -13.83 6.31
C ASP A 159 -13.37 -14.07 7.60
N ARG A 160 -12.67 -14.03 8.75
CA ARG A 160 -13.25 -14.22 10.08
C ARG A 160 -13.81 -12.92 10.68
N TYR A 161 -13.20 -11.79 10.37
CA TYR A 161 -13.47 -10.48 10.97
C TYR A 161 -13.61 -9.41 9.87
N PRO A 162 -14.82 -9.21 9.32
CA PRO A 162 -15.07 -8.21 8.27
C PRO A 162 -14.73 -6.76 8.67
N ILE A 163 -14.63 -6.46 9.97
CA ILE A 163 -14.22 -5.14 10.46
C ILE A 163 -12.82 -4.74 9.97
N ILE A 164 -11.94 -5.72 9.71
CA ILE A 164 -10.57 -5.48 9.20
C ILE A 164 -10.60 -4.78 7.83
N ILE A 165 -11.68 -4.96 7.06
CA ILE A 165 -11.86 -4.25 5.79
C ILE A 165 -12.00 -2.76 6.01
N THR A 166 -12.83 -2.38 6.99
CA THR A 166 -13.04 -0.98 7.33
C THR A 166 -11.78 -0.37 7.93
N ILE A 167 -11.10 -1.11 8.83
CA ILE A 167 -9.85 -0.64 9.44
C ILE A 167 -8.77 -0.46 8.37
N GLY A 168 -8.59 -1.45 7.51
CA GLY A 168 -7.61 -1.39 6.43
C GLY A 168 -7.89 -0.22 5.49
N ALA A 169 -9.13 -0.07 5.02
CA ALA A 169 -9.52 1.08 4.19
C ALA A 169 -9.34 2.43 4.91
N ALA A 170 -9.56 2.51 6.22
CA ALA A 170 -9.27 3.71 7.00
C ALA A 170 -7.77 4.03 7.06
N VAL A 171 -6.92 3.00 7.21
CA VAL A 171 -5.45 3.16 7.13
C VAL A 171 -5.04 3.65 5.74
N LEU A 172 -5.60 3.08 4.66
CA LEU A 172 -5.30 3.55 3.30
C LEU A 172 -5.76 4.98 3.07
N ALA A 173 -6.96 5.34 3.56
CA ALA A 173 -7.48 6.70 3.47
C ALA A 173 -6.64 7.70 4.27
N TYR A 174 -6.09 7.28 5.43
CA TYR A 174 -5.13 8.07 6.19
C TYR A 174 -3.86 8.32 5.38
N THR A 175 -3.24 7.27 4.82
CA THR A 175 -2.04 7.40 3.99
C THR A 175 -2.30 8.31 2.78
N ALA A 176 -3.45 8.14 2.13
CA ALA A 176 -3.86 8.95 1.01
C ALA A 176 -4.04 10.43 1.37
N ALA A 177 -4.71 10.72 2.49
CA ALA A 177 -4.90 12.08 2.96
C ALA A 177 -3.56 12.73 3.36
N LYS A 178 -2.67 11.97 4.01
CA LYS A 178 -1.31 12.41 4.34
C LYS A 178 -0.55 12.80 3.07
N MET A 179 -0.59 11.98 2.02
CA MET A 179 0.07 12.31 0.75
C MET A 179 -0.46 13.59 0.12
N ILE A 180 -1.78 13.84 0.17
CA ILE A 180 -2.37 15.08 -0.35
C ILE A 180 -1.92 16.30 0.46
N VAL A 181 -1.87 16.16 1.78
CA VAL A 181 -1.45 17.22 2.68
C VAL A 181 0.03 17.56 2.50
N ASP A 182 0.86 16.53 2.33
CA ASP A 182 2.32 16.68 2.19
C ASP A 182 2.73 17.10 0.75
N GLU A 183 1.79 17.21 -0.19
CA GLU A 183 2.03 17.71 -1.54
C GLU A 183 2.57 19.16 -1.55
N LYS A 184 3.51 19.46 -2.46
CA LYS A 184 4.22 20.75 -2.49
C LYS A 184 3.31 21.97 -2.62
N TRP A 185 2.19 21.83 -3.31
CA TRP A 185 1.22 22.91 -3.48
C TRP A 185 0.49 23.28 -2.19
N PHE A 186 0.31 22.32 -1.28
CA PHE A 186 -0.53 22.48 -0.09
C PHE A 186 0.24 22.40 1.22
N THR A 187 1.45 21.84 1.20
CA THR A 187 2.29 21.63 2.39
C THR A 187 2.41 22.89 3.24
N ALA A 188 2.75 24.03 2.64
CA ALA A 188 2.92 25.29 3.38
C ALA A 188 1.62 25.76 4.06
N PHE A 189 0.47 25.58 3.40
CA PHE A 189 -0.84 25.94 3.95
C PHE A 189 -1.21 25.05 5.14
N PHE A 190 -1.03 23.73 5.00
CA PHE A 190 -1.37 22.77 6.04
C PHE A 190 -0.40 22.78 7.23
N GLU A 191 0.90 23.02 7.00
CA GLU A 191 1.88 23.22 8.06
C GLU A 191 1.60 24.48 8.88
N SER A 192 1.16 25.55 8.21
CA SER A 192 0.73 26.78 8.88
C SER A 192 -0.58 26.63 9.65
N ASN A 193 -1.39 25.61 9.34
CA ASN A 193 -2.70 25.37 9.94
C ASN A 193 -2.88 23.91 10.39
N PRO A 194 -2.22 23.47 11.48
CA PRO A 194 -2.27 22.07 11.93
C PRO A 194 -3.69 21.55 12.19
N PHE A 195 -4.59 22.42 12.67
CA PHE A 195 -5.99 22.05 12.88
C PHE A 195 -6.68 21.66 11.57
N ILE A 196 -6.47 22.42 10.49
CA ILE A 196 -7.06 22.15 9.18
C ILE A 196 -6.46 20.86 8.59
N LYS A 197 -5.16 20.62 8.80
CA LYS A 197 -4.48 19.36 8.41
C LYS A 197 -5.18 18.14 9.01
N TRP A 198 -5.36 18.13 10.33
CA TRP A 198 -6.02 17.02 11.01
C TRP A 198 -7.51 16.90 10.66
N ALA A 199 -8.22 18.03 10.54
CA ALA A 199 -9.62 18.04 10.11
C ALA A 199 -9.78 17.43 8.71
N PHE A 200 -8.92 17.79 7.75
CA PHE A 200 -8.92 17.23 6.41
C PHE A 200 -8.71 15.72 6.42
N ILE A 201 -7.70 15.24 7.14
CA ILE A 201 -7.41 13.80 7.26
C ILE A 201 -8.62 13.04 7.83
N ILE A 202 -9.22 13.55 8.90
CA ILE A 202 -10.40 12.94 9.52
C ILE A 202 -11.58 12.92 8.55
N ILE A 203 -11.82 14.01 7.82
CA ILE A 203 -12.91 14.11 6.84
C ILE A 203 -12.71 13.10 5.72
N VAL A 204 -11.49 12.94 5.19
CA VAL A 204 -11.20 11.95 4.13
C VAL A 204 -11.46 10.54 4.64
N ILE A 205 -10.96 10.18 5.82
CA ILE A 205 -11.18 8.85 6.42
C ILE A 205 -12.67 8.60 6.65
N ALA A 206 -13.35 9.55 7.30
CA ALA A 206 -14.78 9.44 7.58
C ALA A 206 -15.60 9.33 6.29
N GLY A 207 -15.27 10.14 5.28
CA GLY A 207 -15.90 10.10 3.96
C GLY A 207 -15.73 8.74 3.28
N VAL A 208 -14.51 8.23 3.18
CA VAL A 208 -14.23 6.90 2.59
C VAL A 208 -15.03 5.81 3.30
N VAL A 209 -15.01 5.79 4.64
CA VAL A 209 -15.71 4.79 5.43
C VAL A 209 -17.23 4.92 5.30
N PHE A 210 -17.76 6.13 5.38
CA PHE A 210 -19.18 6.41 5.29
C PHE A 210 -19.75 6.05 3.92
N PHE A 211 -19.19 6.62 2.85
CA PHE A 211 -19.65 6.36 1.49
C PHE A 211 -19.38 4.91 1.06
N GLY A 212 -18.27 4.32 1.49
CA GLY A 212 -17.96 2.92 1.25
C GLY A 212 -19.02 1.99 1.85
N LYS A 213 -19.36 2.18 3.13
CA LYS A 213 -20.39 1.37 3.82
C LYS A 213 -21.80 1.61 3.28
N MET A 214 -22.13 2.84 2.90
CA MET A 214 -23.44 3.17 2.33
C MET A 214 -23.66 2.42 1.01
N LYS A 215 -22.64 2.40 0.13
CA LYS A 215 -22.72 1.65 -1.14
C LYS A 215 -22.72 0.14 -0.93
N GLN A 216 -21.95 -0.38 0.03
CA GLN A 216 -21.94 -1.80 0.38
C GLN A 216 -23.35 -2.26 0.80
N LYS A 217 -24.00 -1.54 1.73
CA LYS A 217 -25.37 -1.84 2.16
C LYS A 217 -26.39 -1.80 1.01
N THR A 218 -26.21 -0.90 0.05
CA THR A 218 -27.12 -0.80 -1.10
C THR A 218 -27.05 -2.05 -1.98
N LYS A 219 -25.86 -2.65 -2.14
CA LYS A 219 -25.69 -3.91 -2.86
C LYS A 219 -26.28 -5.11 -2.12
N ASP A 220 -26.05 -5.20 -0.81
CA ASP A 220 -26.55 -6.30 0.01
C ASP A 220 -28.10 -6.37 0.08
N VAL A 221 -28.80 -5.26 -0.19
CA VAL A 221 -30.29 -5.18 -0.20
C VAL A 221 -30.88 -5.48 -1.59
N SER A 222 -30.07 -5.42 -2.66
CA SER A 222 -30.50 -5.67 -4.04
C SER A 222 -30.34 -7.12 -4.51
N ILE A 223 -29.88 -8.02 -3.62
CA ILE A 223 -29.71 -9.46 -3.82
C ILE A 223 -30.78 -10.18 -2.99
#